data_AF-A0A4R0JCF8-F1
#
_entry.id   AF-A0A4R0JCF8-F1
#
_cell.length_a   1.000
_cell.length_b   1.000
_cell.length_c   1.000
_cell.angle_alpha   90.00
_cell.angle_beta   90.00
_cell.angle_gamma   90.00
#
_symmetry.space_group_name_H-M   'P 1'
#
loop_
_entity.id
_entity.type
_entity.pdbx_description
1 polymer ?
#
loop_
_entity_poly.entity_id
_entity_poly.type
_entity_poly.pdbx_seq_one_letter_code
_entity_poly.pdbx_strand_id
1 'polypeptide(L)'
;MSGDTVALDHQRERLARAEALATLVSELSGSGDRVVLAGALNSPPGHPELKPLLDALEDCWLPGENGLGVTYSSHNRYLGRGEWLEDNRIDYILTRGGLVPRE
;
A
#
# COMPACT_ATOMS: atom_id res chain seq x y z
N MET A 1 13.03 0.03 26.29
CA MET A 1 11.68 0.17 25.71
C MET A 1 11.42 -1.08 24.89
N SER A 2 10.29 -1.77 25.09
CA SER A 2 10.02 -3.06 24.43
C SER A 2 9.68 -2.85 22.95
N GLY A 3 10.12 -3.76 22.08
CA GLY A 3 9.92 -3.67 20.63
C GLY A 3 8.46 -3.63 20.19
N ASP A 4 7.54 -4.17 21.00
CA ASP A 4 6.12 -4.20 20.70
C ASP A 4 5.48 -2.81 20.66
N THR A 5 5.94 -1.87 21.50
CA THR A 5 5.41 -0.49 21.51
C THR A 5 5.78 0.24 20.23
N VAL A 6 7.03 0.07 19.76
CA VAL A 6 7.52 0.70 18.52
C VAL A 6 6.80 0.15 17.29
N ALA A 7 6.54 -1.16 17.24
CA ALA A 7 5.81 -1.78 16.14
C ALA A 7 4.35 -1.26 16.04
N LEU A 8 3.67 -1.10 17.19
CA LEU A 8 2.34 -0.52 17.26
C LEU A 8 2.32 0.95 16.83
N ASP A 9 3.33 1.72 17.20
CA ASP A 9 3.46 3.12 16.79
C ASP A 9 3.62 3.23 15.27
N HIS A 10 4.48 2.41 14.66
CA HIS A 10 4.65 2.38 13.21
C HIS A 10 3.35 1.98 12.47
N GLN A 11 2.58 1.04 13.01
CA GLN A 11 1.29 0.66 12.42
C GLN A 11 0.30 1.83 12.45
N ARG A 12 0.20 2.52 13.58
CA ARG A 12 -0.66 3.70 13.74
C ARG A 12 -0.25 4.83 12.80
N GLU A 13 1.04 5.06 12.63
CA GLU A 13 1.55 6.04 11.67
C GLU A 13 1.17 5.69 10.23
N ARG A 14 1.30 4.43 9.82
CA ARG A 14 0.89 4.00 8.47
C ARG A 14 -0.61 4.19 8.26
N LEU A 15 -1.43 3.82 9.24
CA LEU A 15 -2.88 4.01 9.18
C LEU A 15 -3.23 5.50 9.05
N ALA A 16 -2.66 6.37 9.90
CA ALA A 16 -2.93 7.81 9.85
C ALA A 16 -2.52 8.43 8.51
N ARG A 17 -1.40 8.00 7.93
CA ARG A 17 -0.97 8.44 6.58
C ARG A 17 -1.94 7.94 5.50
N ALA A 18 -2.39 6.69 5.57
CA ALA A 18 -3.35 6.12 4.63
C ALA A 18 -4.70 6.85 4.68
N GLU A 19 -5.19 7.18 5.87
CA GLU A 19 -6.42 7.96 6.06
C GLU A 19 -6.30 9.37 5.47
N ALA A 20 -5.21 10.08 5.76
CA ALA A 20 -4.97 11.42 5.21
C ALA A 20 -4.90 11.42 3.66
N LEU A 21 -4.21 10.42 3.09
CA LEU A 21 -4.15 10.25 1.63
C LEU A 21 -5.52 9.89 1.04
N ALA A 22 -6.31 9.05 1.70
CA ALA A 22 -7.66 8.71 1.25
C ALA A 22 -8.60 9.93 1.23
N THR A 23 -8.50 10.81 2.25
CA THR A 23 -9.22 12.09 2.26
C THR A 23 -8.83 12.96 1.07
N LEU A 24 -7.53 13.14 0.82
CA LEU A 24 -7.04 13.94 -0.32
C LEU A 24 -7.51 13.35 -1.66
N VAL A 25 -7.45 12.03 -1.82
CA VAL A 25 -7.95 11.34 -3.01
C VAL A 25 -9.43 11.64 -3.23
N SER A 26 -10.24 11.62 -2.16
CA SER A 26 -11.67 11.91 -2.23
C SER A 26 -11.94 13.36 -2.68
N GLU A 27 -11.17 14.33 -2.17
CA GLU A 27 -11.30 15.75 -2.54
C GLU A 27 -10.95 15.99 -4.01
N LEU A 28 -9.81 15.45 -4.47
CA LEU A 28 -9.37 15.55 -5.86
C LEU A 28 -10.37 14.86 -6.81
N SER A 29 -10.79 13.65 -6.47
CA SER A 29 -11.75 12.90 -7.29
C SER A 29 -13.13 13.57 -7.32
N GLY A 30 -13.56 14.19 -6.21
CA GLY A 30 -14.79 14.98 -6.14
C GLY A 30 -14.75 16.23 -7.02
N SER A 31 -13.55 16.73 -7.32
CA SER A 31 -13.31 17.84 -8.26
C SER A 31 -13.23 17.38 -9.73
N GLY A 32 -13.32 16.08 -9.98
CA GLY A 32 -13.23 15.47 -11.30
C GLY A 32 -11.81 15.09 -11.74
N ASP A 33 -10.81 15.24 -10.86
CA ASP A 33 -9.43 14.90 -11.19
C ASP A 33 -9.23 13.37 -11.23
N ARG A 34 -8.31 12.95 -12.10
CA ARG A 34 -7.82 11.57 -12.12
C ARG A 34 -6.66 11.45 -11.14
N VAL A 35 -6.69 10.43 -10.28
CA VAL A 35 -5.70 10.27 -9.21
C VAL A 35 -4.93 8.97 -9.40
N VAL A 36 -3.60 9.08 -9.27
CA VAL A 36 -2.67 7.95 -9.18
C VAL A 36 -1.87 8.12 -7.89
N LEU A 37 -1.87 7.07 -7.06
CA LEU A 37 -0.99 6.95 -5.90
C LEU A 37 0.04 5.86 -6.20
N ALA A 38 1.32 6.19 -6.12
CA ALA A 38 2.40 5.23 -6.35
C ALA A 38 3.49 5.35 -5.29
N GLY A 39 3.91 4.22 -4.73
CA GLY A 39 5.07 4.18 -3.83
C GLY A 39 5.05 3.02 -2.83
N ALA A 40 6.05 3.04 -1.95
CA ALA A 40 6.20 2.11 -0.84
C ALA A 40 5.20 2.46 0.27
N LEU A 41 4.15 1.67 0.41
CA LEU A 41 3.16 1.81 1.48
C LEU A 41 3.58 1.08 2.76
N ASN A 42 4.60 0.20 2.67
CA ASN A 42 5.17 -0.54 3.80
C ASN A 42 4.13 -1.36 4.58
N SER A 43 3.16 -1.91 3.85
CA SER A 43 2.11 -2.75 4.39
C SER A 43 1.78 -3.87 3.42
N PRO A 44 1.76 -5.14 3.86
CA PRO A 44 1.37 -6.26 3.01
C PRO A 44 -0.12 -6.23 2.63
N PRO A 45 -0.52 -6.94 1.56
CA PRO A 45 -1.93 -7.09 1.21
C PRO A 45 -2.75 -7.65 2.38
N GLY A 46 -3.95 -7.09 2.60
CA GLY A 46 -4.85 -7.53 3.66
C GLY A 46 -4.60 -6.90 5.05
N HIS A 47 -3.52 -6.13 5.21
CA HIS A 47 -3.29 -5.40 6.45
C HIS A 47 -4.25 -4.21 6.60
N PRO A 48 -4.73 -3.93 7.83
CA PRO A 48 -5.79 -2.95 8.08
C PRO A 48 -5.39 -1.54 7.66
N GLU A 49 -4.11 -1.18 7.77
CA GLU A 49 -3.63 0.15 7.39
C GLU A 49 -3.70 0.46 5.88
N LEU A 50 -3.86 -0.54 5.01
CA LEU A 50 -4.12 -0.31 3.58
C LEU A 50 -5.60 -0.04 3.27
N LYS A 51 -6.51 -0.45 4.18
CA LYS A 51 -7.94 -0.43 3.91
C LYS A 51 -8.45 0.96 3.49
N PRO A 52 -8.08 2.08 4.13
CA PRO A 52 -8.56 3.40 3.71
C PRO A 52 -8.21 3.74 2.25
N LEU A 53 -7.02 3.33 1.78
CA LEU A 53 -6.60 3.56 0.40
C LEU A 53 -7.33 2.63 -0.57
N LEU A 54 -7.51 1.35 -0.23
CA LEU A 54 -8.18 0.36 -1.09
C LEU A 54 -9.70 0.54 -1.15
N ASP A 55 -10.30 1.21 -0.16
CA ASP A 55 -11.70 1.65 -0.24
C ASP A 55 -11.87 2.84 -1.20
N ALA A 56 -10.82 3.66 -1.38
CA ALA A 56 -10.87 4.89 -2.17
C ALA A 56 -10.27 4.74 -3.58
N LEU A 57 -9.36 3.80 -3.79
CA LEU A 57 -8.57 3.58 -5.00
C LEU A 57 -8.56 2.09 -5.36
N GLU A 58 -8.36 1.82 -6.64
CA GLU A 58 -8.20 0.49 -7.20
C GLU A 58 -6.72 0.10 -7.26
N ASP A 59 -6.38 -1.07 -6.72
CA ASP A 59 -5.07 -1.68 -6.91
C ASP A 59 -4.88 -2.12 -8.37
N CYS A 60 -3.81 -1.66 -9.00
CA CYS A 60 -3.50 -1.99 -10.40
C CYS A 60 -2.82 -3.35 -10.54
N TRP A 61 -2.40 -3.96 -9.44
CA TRP A 61 -1.84 -5.30 -9.47
C TRP A 61 -2.93 -6.36 -9.61
N LEU A 62 -2.81 -7.20 -10.64
CA LEU A 62 -3.72 -8.32 -10.88
C LEU A 62 -3.09 -9.62 -10.36
N PRO A 63 -3.62 -10.21 -9.27
CA PRO A 63 -3.16 -11.52 -8.80
C PRO A 63 -3.53 -12.62 -9.82
N GLY A 64 -2.63 -13.58 -10.01
CA GLY A 64 -2.77 -14.64 -11.02
C GLY A 64 -1.58 -14.63 -11.97
N GLU A 65 -1.67 -13.87 -13.06
CA GLU A 65 -0.65 -13.79 -14.12
C GLU A 65 0.74 -13.43 -13.61
N ASN A 66 0.81 -12.60 -12.56
CA ASN A 66 2.06 -12.05 -12.05
C ASN A 66 2.50 -12.65 -10.69
N GLY A 67 1.82 -13.71 -10.22
CA GLY A 67 2.10 -14.33 -8.93
C GLY A 67 1.83 -13.40 -7.74
N LEU A 68 2.58 -13.58 -6.64
CA LEU A 68 2.39 -12.84 -5.38
C LEU A 68 2.86 -11.37 -5.45
N GLY A 69 3.64 -10.99 -6.46
CA GLY A 69 4.09 -9.60 -6.63
C GLY A 69 5.00 -9.09 -5.53
N VAL A 70 5.89 -9.93 -5.00
CA VAL A 70 6.81 -9.57 -3.91
C VAL A 70 7.71 -8.41 -4.34
N THR A 71 7.65 -7.29 -3.62
CA THR A 71 8.49 -6.10 -3.87
C THR A 71 9.53 -5.88 -2.77
N TYR A 72 9.34 -6.51 -1.60
CA TYR A 72 10.33 -6.60 -0.53
C TYR A 72 10.66 -8.07 -0.27
N SER A 73 11.80 -8.55 -0.77
CA SER A 73 12.18 -9.97 -0.65
C SER A 73 13.40 -10.18 0.22
N SER A 74 13.35 -11.22 1.07
CA SER A 74 14.49 -11.71 1.86
C SER A 74 15.65 -12.21 0.98
N HIS A 75 15.39 -12.50 -0.30
CA HIS A 75 16.41 -12.87 -1.29
C HIS A 75 17.23 -11.67 -1.79
N ASN A 76 16.81 -10.44 -1.52
CA ASN A 76 17.56 -9.25 -1.90
C ASN A 76 18.72 -9.03 -0.92
N ARG A 77 19.96 -9.28 -1.39
CA ARG A 77 21.18 -9.15 -0.58
C ARG A 77 21.47 -7.75 -0.04
N TYR A 78 20.76 -6.73 -0.53
CA TYR A 78 20.91 -5.34 -0.11
C TYR A 78 19.87 -4.89 0.92
N LEU A 79 18.84 -5.72 1.19
CA LEU A 79 17.86 -5.44 2.22
C LEU A 79 18.34 -5.97 3.58
N GLY A 80 17.92 -5.31 4.66
CA GLY A 80 18.05 -5.85 6.01
C GLY A 80 17.25 -7.14 6.15
N ARG A 81 17.65 -8.02 7.09
CA ARG A 81 16.92 -9.26 7.40
C ARG A 81 16.05 -9.09 8.64
N GLY A 82 14.95 -9.82 8.72
CA GLY A 82 14.12 -10.00 9.91
C GLY A 82 13.03 -8.97 10.12
N GLU A 83 12.65 -8.20 9.09
CA GLU A 83 11.47 -7.34 9.20
C GLU A 83 10.20 -8.12 8.87
N TRP A 84 9.11 -7.81 9.59
CA TRP A 84 7.79 -8.40 9.37
C TRP A 84 7.22 -8.18 7.94
N LEU A 85 7.91 -7.37 7.13
CA LEU A 85 7.61 -7.11 5.72
C LEU A 85 8.28 -8.09 4.74
N GLU A 86 9.16 -8.96 5.22
CA GLU A 86 9.89 -9.92 4.38
C GLU A 86 8.95 -10.74 3.48
N ASP A 87 9.36 -10.86 2.22
CA ASP A 87 8.69 -11.62 1.16
C ASP A 87 7.23 -11.19 0.90
N ASN A 88 6.93 -9.90 1.11
CA ASN A 88 5.64 -9.30 0.80
C ASN A 88 5.71 -8.27 -0.33
N ARG A 89 4.54 -8.02 -0.92
CA ARG A 89 4.29 -6.83 -1.74
C ARG A 89 4.04 -5.65 -0.81
N ILE A 90 4.85 -4.61 -0.89
CA ILE A 90 4.71 -3.39 -0.08
C ILE A 90 4.69 -2.12 -0.92
N ASP A 91 5.00 -2.23 -2.21
CA ASP A 91 4.94 -1.15 -3.19
C ASP A 91 3.69 -1.31 -4.05
N TYR A 92 2.98 -0.21 -4.23
CA TYR A 92 1.67 -0.20 -4.87
C TYR A 92 1.59 0.90 -5.92
N ILE A 93 0.81 0.62 -6.96
CA ILE A 93 0.25 1.62 -7.86
C ILE A 93 -1.26 1.48 -7.73
N LEU A 94 -1.91 2.53 -7.20
CA LEU A 94 -3.34 2.59 -7.00
C LEU A 94 -3.93 3.73 -7.83
N THR A 95 -5.12 3.54 -8.40
CA THR A 95 -5.74 4.55 -9.28
C THR A 95 -7.21 4.76 -9.01
N ARG A 96 -7.75 5.89 -9.45
CA ARG A 96 -9.19 6.15 -9.53
C ARG A 96 -9.58 6.69 -10.90
N GLY A 97 -10.73 6.26 -11.39
CA GLY A 97 -11.33 6.77 -12.62
C GLY A 97 -11.01 5.93 -13.86
N GLY A 98 -10.92 4.60 -13.74
CA GLY A 98 -10.80 3.70 -14.89
C GLY A 98 -9.52 3.90 -15.72
N LEU A 99 -8.45 4.39 -15.07
CA LEU A 99 -7.16 4.62 -15.71
C LEU A 99 -6.48 3.35 -16.21
N VAL A 100 -6.83 2.20 -15.61
CA VAL A 100 -6.40 0.88 -16.05
C VAL A 100 -7.59 0.19 -16.70
N PRO A 101 -7.52 -0.15 -18.00
CA PRO A 101 -8.55 -0.97 -18.65
C PRO A 101 -8.70 -2.30 -17.91
N ARG A 102 -9.93 -2.70 -17.59
CA ARG A 102 -10.25 -4.05 -17.12
C ARG A 102 -10.98 -4.75 -18.26
N GLU A 103 -10.46 -5.91 -18.68
CA GLU A 103 -11.11 -6.79 -19.67
C GLU A 103 -12.41 -7.39 -19.13
#